data_AF-A0A822CZT9-F1
#
_entry.id   AF-A0A822CZT9-F1
#
_cell.length_a   1.000
_cell.length_b   1.000
_cell.length_c   1.000
_cell.angle_alpha   90.00
_cell.angle_beta   90.00
_cell.angle_gamma   90.00
#
_symmetry.space_group_name_H-M   'P 1'
#
loop_
_entity.id
_entity.type
_entity.pdbx_description
1 polymer ?
#
loop_
_entity_poly.entity_id
_entity_poly.type
_entity_poly.pdbx_seq_one_letter_code
_entity_poly.pdbx_strand_id
1 'polypeptide(L)'
;MYKRDNYENNKLSSSVSLSSLELEIFQLLQSNDIEKICKYPYLLHSYTNKIYKFLKISTLEKLQPYIIPSIIRSIIGKNLTNVYGIWSIDDEPDGNKELFGYSLYPSASFFNHSCNPNLINIEKGAKIIFKLLKNIKKNEELCINYGNSINDDLEIRQKLLKKWFFDCLCERCVEEMNLKNAKK
;
A
#
# COMPACT_ATOMS: atom_id res chain seq x y z
N MET A 1 -0.10 -0.94 15.27
CA MET A 1 -1.50 -0.49 15.38
C MET A 1 -1.47 0.99 15.78
N TYR A 2 -1.50 1.89 14.80
CA TYR A 2 -1.45 3.33 15.07
C TYR A 2 -2.77 3.76 15.72
N LYS A 3 -2.68 4.39 16.89
CA LYS A 3 -3.82 5.04 17.54
C LYS A 3 -4.24 6.22 16.67
N ARG A 4 -5.52 6.26 16.29
CA ARG A 4 -6.12 7.35 15.54
C ARG A 4 -6.34 8.52 16.50
N ASP A 5 -5.71 9.65 16.24
CA ASP A 5 -6.17 10.92 16.80
C ASP A 5 -7.48 11.33 16.11
N ASN A 6 -8.41 11.84 16.92
CA ASN A 6 -9.81 12.07 16.60
C ASN A 6 -10.01 12.94 15.35
N TYR A 7 -10.48 12.34 14.26
CA TYR A 7 -11.15 13.04 13.15
C TYR A 7 -12.60 13.35 13.57
N GLU A 8 -12.78 14.26 14.54
CA GLU A 8 -14.07 14.90 14.76
C GLU A 8 -14.10 16.27 14.07
N ASN A 9 -15.04 16.42 13.14
CA ASN A 9 -15.60 17.70 12.69
C ASN A 9 -14.68 18.72 11.99
N ASN A 10 -14.04 18.34 10.89
CA ASN A 10 -13.78 19.32 9.83
C ASN A 10 -14.82 19.15 8.72
N LYS A 11 -15.82 20.04 8.72
CA LYS A 11 -16.68 20.27 7.55
C LYS A 11 -15.76 20.51 6.35
N LEU A 12 -15.79 19.60 5.39
CA LEU A 12 -15.06 19.70 4.13
C LEU A 12 -15.49 21.01 3.44
N SER A 13 -14.64 22.04 3.51
CA SER A 13 -14.90 23.33 2.87
C SER A 13 -14.92 23.13 1.36
N SER A 14 -15.88 23.76 0.68
CA SER A 14 -16.24 23.61 -0.73
C SER A 14 -15.21 24.14 -1.75
N SER A 15 -13.91 24.02 -1.49
CA SER A 15 -12.86 24.63 -2.34
C SER A 15 -11.59 23.80 -2.56
N VAL A 16 -11.50 22.57 -2.05
CA VAL A 16 -10.32 21.71 -2.28
C VAL A 16 -10.52 20.90 -3.55
N SER A 17 -9.64 21.08 -4.55
CA SER A 17 -9.68 20.25 -5.75
C SER A 17 -9.38 18.78 -5.38
N LEU A 18 -10.00 17.81 -6.07
CA LEU A 18 -9.73 16.38 -5.82
C LEU A 18 -8.24 16.04 -5.89
N SER A 19 -7.49 16.72 -6.77
CA SER A 19 -6.03 16.58 -6.88
C SER A 19 -5.29 17.11 -5.64
N SER A 20 -5.79 18.17 -5.02
CA SER A 20 -5.19 18.74 -3.80
C SER A 20 -5.40 17.78 -2.63
N LEU A 21 -6.59 17.19 -2.51
CA LEU A 21 -6.91 16.22 -1.47
C LEU A 21 -6.03 14.96 -1.58
N GLU A 22 -5.90 14.35 -2.77
CA GLU A 22 -5.05 13.17 -2.95
C GLU A 22 -3.58 13.46 -2.62
N LEU A 23 -3.10 14.68 -2.89
CA LEU A 23 -1.73 15.08 -2.56
C LEU A 23 -1.53 15.24 -1.05
N GLU A 24 -2.52 15.77 -0.33
CA GLU A 24 -2.52 15.82 1.14
C GLU A 24 -2.53 14.42 1.74
N ILE A 25 -3.40 13.54 1.23
CA ILE A 25 -3.49 12.14 1.66
C ILE A 25 -2.17 11.40 1.38
N PHE A 26 -1.51 11.68 0.24
CA PHE A 26 -0.19 11.13 -0.05
C PHE A 26 0.84 11.48 1.03
N GLN A 27 0.75 12.67 1.64
CA GLN A 27 1.67 13.03 2.72
C GLN A 27 1.47 12.18 3.97
N LEU A 28 0.26 11.65 4.19
CA LEU A 28 -0.12 10.82 5.33
C LEU A 28 0.17 9.32 5.12
N LEU A 29 0.51 8.89 3.90
CA LEU A 29 0.79 7.48 3.63
C LEU A 29 1.97 6.96 4.47
N GLN A 30 1.85 5.72 4.92
CA GLN A 30 2.93 5.01 5.59
C GLN A 30 4.16 4.93 4.67
N SER A 31 5.29 5.40 5.18
CA SER A 31 6.60 5.21 4.56
C SER A 31 7.32 4.08 5.27
N ASN A 32 7.75 3.08 4.51
CA ASN A 32 8.60 1.99 5.01
C ASN A 32 10.07 2.19 4.60
N ASP A 33 10.49 3.44 4.41
CA ASP A 33 11.86 3.78 3.96
C ASP A 33 12.93 3.31 4.96
N ILE A 34 12.72 3.59 6.25
CA ILE A 34 13.70 3.26 7.29
C ILE A 34 13.84 1.74 7.42
N GLU A 35 12.72 1.03 7.54
CA GLU A 35 12.69 -0.43 7.66
C GLU A 35 13.34 -1.10 6.45
N LYS A 36 13.12 -0.56 5.24
CA LYS A 36 13.76 -1.04 4.01
C LYS A 36 15.25 -0.79 3.99
N ILE A 37 15.71 0.41 4.35
CA ILE A 37 17.14 0.72 4.38
C ILE A 37 17.85 -0.10 5.46
N CYS A 38 17.25 -0.29 6.63
CA CYS A 38 17.79 -1.15 7.67
C CYS A 38 17.93 -2.61 7.17
N LYS A 39 16.95 -3.11 6.42
CA LYS A 39 17.00 -4.46 5.85
C LYS A 39 17.95 -4.57 4.65
N TYR A 40 18.07 -3.51 3.86
CA TYR A 40 18.84 -3.46 2.61
C TYR A 40 19.66 -2.16 2.52
N PRO A 41 20.80 -2.05 3.23
CA PRO A 41 21.53 -0.79 3.35
C PRO A 41 22.01 -0.17 2.03
N TYR A 42 22.24 -1.00 1.00
CA TYR A 42 22.63 -0.54 -0.33
C TYR A 42 21.56 0.35 -1.01
N LEU A 43 20.29 0.27 -0.59
CA LEU A 43 19.21 1.11 -1.11
C LEU A 43 19.46 2.59 -0.81
N LEU A 44 20.03 2.93 0.35
CA LEU A 44 20.35 4.32 0.68
C LEU A 44 21.34 4.91 -0.33
N HIS A 45 22.35 4.14 -0.74
CA HIS A 45 23.28 4.55 -1.78
C HIS A 45 22.57 4.69 -3.14
N SER A 46 21.69 3.76 -3.49
CA SER A 46 20.89 3.87 -4.73
C SER A 46 20.05 5.15 -4.77
N TYR A 47 19.33 5.45 -3.68
CA TYR A 47 18.42 6.59 -3.61
C TYR A 47 19.17 7.93 -3.63
N THR A 48 20.30 8.02 -2.91
CA THR A 48 21.05 9.28 -2.78
C THR A 48 22.11 9.49 -3.87
N ASN A 49 22.83 8.45 -4.30
CA ASN A 49 23.94 8.60 -5.25
C ASN A 49 23.55 8.30 -6.70
N LYS A 50 22.49 7.53 -6.95
CA LYS A 50 22.03 7.27 -8.33
C LYS A 50 20.82 8.12 -8.66
N ILE A 51 19.71 7.93 -7.95
CA ILE A 51 18.43 8.58 -8.29
C ILE A 51 18.51 10.10 -8.09
N TYR A 52 18.91 10.56 -6.90
CA TYR A 52 19.01 12.00 -6.64
C TYR A 52 20.00 12.70 -7.58
N LYS A 53 21.22 12.16 -7.77
CA LYS A 53 22.20 12.78 -8.67
C LYS A 53 21.71 12.81 -10.12
N PHE A 54 21.12 11.72 -10.60
CA PHE A 54 20.53 11.68 -11.94
C PHE A 54 19.47 12.78 -12.09
N LEU A 55 18.48 12.83 -11.20
CA LEU A 55 17.45 13.87 -11.23
C LEU A 55 18.04 15.28 -11.12
N LYS A 56 19.06 15.49 -10.30
CA LYS A 56 19.72 16.79 -10.14
C LYS A 56 20.37 17.28 -11.43
N ILE A 57 20.93 16.37 -12.23
CA ILE A 57 21.67 16.71 -13.46
C ILE A 57 20.75 16.76 -14.69
N SER A 58 19.74 15.88 -14.77
CA SER A 58 18.93 15.69 -15.98
C SER A 58 17.66 16.54 -16.05
N THR A 59 17.25 17.18 -14.96
CA THR A 59 15.98 17.91 -14.88
C THR A 59 16.15 19.41 -15.07
N LEU A 60 15.09 20.05 -15.56
CA LEU A 60 15.01 21.49 -15.81
C LEU A 60 15.25 22.30 -14.54
N GLU A 61 15.87 23.48 -14.69
CA GLU A 61 16.20 24.40 -13.59
C GLU A 61 15.00 24.72 -12.69
N LYS A 62 13.82 24.93 -13.30
CA LYS A 62 12.56 25.19 -12.58
C LYS A 62 12.14 24.08 -11.60
N LEU A 63 12.62 22.85 -11.79
CA LEU A 63 12.31 21.70 -10.94
C LEU A 63 13.35 21.47 -9.84
N GLN A 64 14.52 22.10 -9.94
CA GLN A 64 15.63 21.93 -9.00
C GLN A 64 15.28 22.18 -7.52
N PRO A 65 14.40 23.14 -7.16
CA PRO A 65 13.99 23.35 -5.77
C PRO A 65 13.26 22.15 -5.15
N TYR A 66 12.66 21.28 -5.98
CA TYR A 66 11.89 20.12 -5.53
C TYR A 66 12.73 18.84 -5.45
N ILE A 67 13.95 18.87 -5.99
CA ILE A 67 14.85 17.72 -6.04
C ILE A 67 15.74 17.77 -4.82
N ILE A 68 15.19 17.25 -3.71
CA ILE A 68 15.84 17.18 -2.40
C ILE A 68 15.91 15.70 -1.99
N PRO A 69 17.04 15.21 -1.43
CA PRO A 69 17.16 13.80 -1.05
C PRO A 69 16.05 13.31 -0.12
N SER A 70 15.59 14.14 0.82
CA SER A 70 14.49 13.81 1.73
C SER A 70 13.14 13.65 1.00
N ILE A 71 12.83 14.52 0.04
CA ILE A 71 11.63 14.42 -0.78
C ILE A 71 11.66 13.14 -1.62
N ILE A 72 12.77 12.86 -2.28
CA ILE A 72 12.93 11.64 -3.10
C ILE A 72 12.75 10.39 -2.26
N ARG A 73 13.41 10.33 -1.09
CA ARG A 73 13.27 9.19 -0.17
C ARG A 73 11.85 9.04 0.36
N SER A 74 11.18 10.15 0.70
CA SER A 74 9.76 10.14 1.10
C SER A 74 8.88 9.58 -0.01
N ILE A 75 9.07 10.03 -1.25
CA ILE A 75 8.30 9.55 -2.40
C ILE A 75 8.53 8.06 -2.61
N ILE A 76 9.78 7.59 -2.65
CA ILE A 76 10.11 6.18 -2.85
C ILE A 76 9.57 5.31 -1.69
N GLY A 77 9.79 5.74 -0.46
CA GLY A 77 9.36 5.03 0.75
C GLY A 77 7.86 4.82 0.81
N LYS A 78 7.08 5.82 0.42
CA LYS A 78 5.62 5.74 0.32
C LYS A 78 5.17 4.93 -0.89
N ASN A 79 5.73 5.16 -2.08
CA ASN A 79 5.30 4.45 -3.29
C ASN A 79 5.40 2.93 -3.11
N LEU A 80 6.56 2.43 -2.66
CA LEU A 80 6.84 1.00 -2.70
C LEU A 80 5.94 0.11 -1.82
N THR A 81 5.14 0.69 -0.92
CA THR A 81 4.20 -0.08 -0.09
C THR A 81 2.75 0.37 -0.19
N ASN A 82 2.45 1.27 -1.12
CA ASN A 82 1.09 1.81 -1.29
C ASN A 82 0.58 1.69 -2.73
N VAL A 83 1.43 1.29 -3.69
CA VAL A 83 1.04 1.13 -5.09
C VAL A 83 0.23 -0.14 -5.34
N TYR A 84 -0.66 -0.05 -6.32
CA TYR A 84 -1.41 -1.14 -6.91
C TYR A 84 -0.77 -1.55 -8.23
N GLY A 85 -0.77 -2.85 -8.54
CA GLY A 85 -0.41 -3.31 -9.88
C GLY A 85 -1.46 -2.87 -10.89
N ILE A 86 -1.04 -2.68 -12.13
CA ILE A 86 -1.93 -2.56 -13.28
C ILE A 86 -1.67 -3.80 -14.12
N TRP A 87 -2.65 -4.68 -14.19
CA TRP A 87 -2.52 -5.96 -14.89
C TRP A 87 -3.25 -5.97 -16.24
N SER A 88 -2.83 -6.86 -17.14
CA SER A 88 -3.55 -7.12 -18.39
C SER A 88 -5.00 -7.52 -18.10
N ILE A 89 -5.90 -7.10 -19.00
CA ILE A 89 -7.34 -7.37 -18.90
C ILE A 89 -7.65 -8.79 -19.39
N ASP A 90 -6.74 -9.36 -20.20
CA ASP A 90 -6.98 -10.60 -20.93
C ASP A 90 -7.07 -11.81 -19.99
N ASP A 91 -8.17 -12.54 -20.14
CA ASP A 91 -8.30 -13.92 -19.69
C ASP A 91 -7.50 -14.79 -20.67
N GLU A 92 -6.17 -14.71 -20.62
CA GLU A 92 -5.32 -15.75 -21.22
C GLU A 92 -5.86 -17.11 -20.72
N PRO A 93 -6.04 -18.12 -21.58
CA PRO A 93 -6.69 -19.38 -21.21
C PRO A 93 -5.97 -20.15 -20.10
N ASP A 94 -4.73 -19.79 -19.78
CA ASP A 94 -3.94 -20.32 -18.66
C ASP A 94 -4.09 -19.51 -17.35
N GLY A 95 -4.82 -18.39 -17.38
CA GLY A 95 -5.03 -17.48 -16.24
C GLY A 95 -3.85 -16.54 -15.94
N ASN A 96 -2.84 -16.47 -16.81
CA ASN A 96 -1.72 -15.57 -16.63
C ASN A 96 -2.09 -14.12 -16.90
N LYS A 97 -1.71 -13.24 -15.96
CA LYS A 97 -1.85 -11.79 -16.10
C LYS A 97 -0.48 -11.14 -16.19
N GLU A 98 -0.30 -10.29 -17.18
CA GLU A 98 0.93 -9.51 -17.34
C GLU A 98 0.87 -8.22 -16.53
N LEU A 99 1.97 -7.85 -15.88
CA LEU A 99 2.08 -6.59 -15.14
C LEU A 99 2.50 -5.47 -16.09
N PHE A 100 1.62 -4.52 -16.36
CA PHE A 100 1.92 -3.34 -17.19
C PHE A 100 2.57 -2.21 -16.40
N GLY A 101 2.34 -2.15 -15.09
CA GLY A 101 2.97 -1.14 -14.25
C GLY A 101 2.32 -1.01 -12.88
N TYR A 102 2.51 0.16 -12.29
CA TYR A 102 2.02 0.48 -10.96
C TYR A 102 1.25 1.79 -10.97
N SER A 103 0.21 1.86 -10.16
CA SER A 103 -0.60 3.05 -9.93
C SER A 103 -0.64 3.35 -8.44
N LEU A 104 -0.61 4.64 -8.08
CA LEU A 104 -0.78 5.08 -6.71
C LEU A 104 -2.12 5.80 -6.57
N TYR A 105 -2.96 5.30 -5.67
CA TYR A 105 -4.23 5.91 -5.30
C TYR A 105 -4.19 6.19 -3.79
N PRO A 106 -3.65 7.35 -3.35
CA PRO A 106 -3.42 7.61 -1.94
C PRO A 106 -4.62 7.33 -1.04
N SER A 107 -5.83 7.77 -1.43
CA SER A 107 -7.05 7.48 -0.67
C SER A 107 -7.36 5.99 -0.53
N ALA A 108 -7.13 5.20 -1.58
CA ALA A 108 -7.37 3.76 -1.56
C ALA A 108 -6.31 2.98 -0.78
N SER A 109 -5.05 3.46 -0.76
CA SER A 109 -3.93 2.81 -0.06
C SER A 109 -4.10 2.74 1.47
N PHE A 110 -5.13 3.39 2.03
CA PHE A 110 -5.51 3.26 3.44
C PHE A 110 -6.26 1.96 3.78
N PHE A 111 -6.72 1.19 2.80
CA PHE A 111 -7.33 -0.11 3.10
C PHE A 111 -6.27 -1.07 3.63
N ASN A 112 -6.45 -1.48 4.89
CA ASN A 112 -5.58 -2.44 5.55
C ASN A 112 -5.79 -3.87 5.02
N HIS A 113 -4.85 -4.74 5.35
CA HIS A 113 -4.91 -6.14 4.99
C HIS A 113 -5.79 -6.96 5.95
N SER A 114 -6.58 -7.88 5.40
CA SER A 114 -7.14 -9.02 6.13
C SER A 114 -7.08 -10.29 5.28
N CYS A 115 -6.76 -11.43 5.91
CA CYS A 115 -6.82 -12.74 5.24
C CYS A 115 -8.26 -13.26 5.08
N ASN A 116 -9.23 -12.57 5.69
CA ASN A 116 -10.67 -12.71 5.46
C ASN A 116 -11.26 -11.30 5.15
N PRO A 117 -10.95 -10.74 3.98
CA PRO A 117 -11.29 -9.35 3.65
C PRO A 117 -12.79 -9.14 3.55
N ASN A 118 -13.21 -7.88 3.65
CA ASN A 118 -14.61 -7.47 3.43
C ASN A 118 -14.78 -6.60 2.18
N LEU A 119 -13.67 -6.23 1.54
CA LEU A 119 -13.60 -5.63 0.21
C LEU A 119 -12.81 -6.49 -0.77
N ILE A 120 -13.20 -6.40 -2.04
CA ILE A 120 -12.39 -6.81 -3.19
C ILE A 120 -12.08 -5.59 -4.05
N ASN A 121 -10.83 -5.46 -4.48
CA ASN A 121 -10.41 -4.50 -5.50
C ASN A 121 -10.47 -5.15 -6.88
N ILE A 122 -11.10 -4.45 -7.82
CA ILE A 122 -11.27 -4.87 -9.22
C ILE A 122 -10.67 -3.79 -10.09
N GLU A 123 -9.64 -4.14 -10.84
CA GLU A 123 -9.00 -3.25 -11.79
C GLU A 123 -9.82 -3.18 -13.08
N LYS A 124 -9.99 -1.97 -13.61
CA LYS A 124 -10.64 -1.69 -14.90
C LYS A 124 -9.85 -0.62 -15.64
N GLY A 125 -8.85 -1.05 -16.41
CA GLY A 125 -7.89 -0.14 -17.04
C GLY A 125 -7.17 0.69 -15.97
N ALA A 126 -7.17 2.02 -16.12
CA ALA A 126 -6.55 2.96 -15.17
C ALA A 126 -7.40 3.29 -13.93
N LYS A 127 -8.41 2.47 -13.60
CA LYS A 127 -9.30 2.66 -12.45
C LYS A 127 -9.31 1.42 -11.58
N ILE A 128 -9.45 1.62 -10.27
CA ILE A 128 -9.71 0.56 -9.29
C ILE A 128 -11.10 0.75 -8.71
N ILE A 129 -11.87 -0.33 -8.68
CA ILE A 129 -13.22 -0.38 -8.11
C ILE A 129 -13.18 -1.28 -6.87
N PHE A 130 -13.62 -0.75 -5.74
CA PHE A 130 -13.77 -1.52 -4.52
C PHE A 130 -15.23 -1.98 -4.36
N LYS A 131 -15.44 -3.28 -4.13
CA LYS A 131 -16.76 -3.85 -3.89
C LYS A 131 -16.80 -4.56 -2.54
N LEU A 132 -17.92 -4.43 -1.84
CA LEU A 132 -18.20 -5.18 -0.63
C LEU A 132 -18.38 -6.67 -0.95
N LEU A 133 -17.74 -7.52 -0.16
CA LEU A 133 -17.91 -8.98 -0.20
C LEU A 133 -18.95 -9.46 0.83
N LYS A 134 -19.21 -8.65 1.86
CA LYS A 134 -20.15 -8.96 2.95
C LYS A 134 -20.75 -7.67 3.50
N ASN A 135 -21.86 -7.80 4.23
CA ASN A 135 -22.47 -6.69 4.95
C ASN A 135 -21.50 -6.14 6.00
N ILE A 136 -21.45 -4.82 6.15
CA ILE A 136 -20.52 -4.11 7.03
C ILE A 136 -21.31 -3.39 8.12
N LYS A 137 -20.85 -3.51 9.36
CA LYS A 137 -21.43 -2.75 10.48
C LYS A 137 -20.87 -1.33 10.51
N LYS A 138 -21.61 -0.40 11.11
CA LYS A 138 -21.10 0.95 11.36
C LYS A 138 -19.79 0.86 12.16
N ASN A 139 -18.76 1.60 11.73
CA ASN A 139 -17.42 1.63 12.30
C ASN A 139 -16.58 0.33 12.13
N GLU A 140 -17.07 -0.66 11.39
CA GLU A 140 -16.24 -1.81 11.01
C GLU A 140 -15.19 -1.36 9.98
N GLU A 141 -13.94 -1.81 10.18
CA GLU A 141 -12.83 -1.47 9.31
C GLU A 141 -12.96 -2.16 7.95
N LEU A 142 -12.69 -1.42 6.88
CA LEU A 142 -12.67 -1.96 5.52
C LEU A 142 -11.27 -2.48 5.19
N CYS A 143 -11.20 -3.76 4.80
CA CYS A 143 -9.95 -4.45 4.55
C CYS A 143 -9.98 -5.19 3.22
N ILE A 144 -8.84 -5.16 2.52
CA ILE A 144 -8.59 -5.89 1.27
C ILE A 144 -7.57 -7.03 1.49
N ASN A 145 -7.38 -7.87 0.48
CA ASN A 145 -6.29 -8.85 0.46
C ASN A 145 -5.07 -8.27 -0.27
N TYR A 146 -3.85 -8.45 0.27
CA TYR A 146 -2.60 -7.92 -0.30
C TYR A 146 -1.87 -8.91 -1.22
N GLY A 147 -2.60 -9.89 -1.76
CA GLY A 147 -2.14 -10.86 -2.74
C GLY A 147 -1.74 -12.23 -2.19
N ASN A 148 -2.21 -12.63 -1.00
CA ASN A 148 -2.08 -14.03 -0.54
C ASN A 148 -3.31 -14.84 -0.98
N SER A 149 -3.13 -16.13 -1.27
CA SER A 149 -4.24 -17.01 -1.61
C SER A 149 -5.11 -17.26 -0.37
N ILE A 150 -6.41 -17.48 -0.61
CA ILE A 150 -7.34 -17.88 0.45
C ILE A 150 -7.01 -19.29 0.98
N ASN A 151 -6.39 -20.12 0.14
CA ASN A 151 -6.03 -21.50 0.44
C ASN A 151 -4.64 -21.64 1.09
N ASP A 152 -3.87 -20.54 1.19
CA ASP A 152 -2.55 -20.58 1.82
C ASP A 152 -2.67 -20.82 3.33
N ASP A 153 -1.79 -21.69 3.84
CA ASP A 153 -1.64 -21.91 5.28
C ASP A 153 -1.15 -20.66 6.01
N LEU A 154 -1.45 -20.57 7.31
CA LEU A 154 -1.06 -19.45 8.18
C LEU A 154 0.41 -19.03 8.00
N GLU A 155 1.34 -19.98 8.02
CA GLU A 155 2.78 -19.67 7.95
C GLU A 155 3.19 -19.08 6.60
N ILE A 156 2.59 -19.58 5.52
CA ILE A 156 2.80 -19.09 4.17
C ILE A 156 2.25 -17.66 4.06
N ARG A 157 1.01 -17.44 4.52
CA ARG A 157 0.38 -16.10 4.52
C ARG A 157 1.23 -15.09 5.30
N GLN A 158 1.66 -15.43 6.52
CA GLN A 158 2.51 -14.54 7.32
C GLN A 158 3.83 -14.23 6.60
N LYS A 159 4.50 -15.26 6.06
CA LYS A 159 5.76 -15.09 5.32
C LYS A 159 5.59 -14.18 4.10
N LEU A 160 4.53 -14.35 3.32
CA LEU A 160 4.24 -13.51 2.14
C LEU A 160 3.97 -12.05 2.54
N LEU A 161 3.32 -11.82 3.69
CA LEU A 161 2.99 -10.48 4.17
C LEU A 161 4.17 -9.74 4.79
N LYS A 162 5.26 -10.43 5.17
CA LYS A 162 6.47 -9.79 5.72
C LYS A 162 7.10 -8.75 4.79
N LYS A 163 6.82 -8.79 3.48
CA LYS A 163 7.25 -7.75 2.52
C LYS A 163 6.66 -6.37 2.82
N TRP A 164 5.55 -6.32 3.57
CA TRP A 164 4.85 -5.11 4.00
C TRP A 164 5.21 -4.67 5.42
N PHE A 165 6.20 -5.31 6.05
CA PHE A 165 6.72 -4.93 7.38
C PHE A 165 5.69 -5.00 8.52
N PHE A 166 4.74 -5.93 8.45
CA PHE A 166 3.83 -6.23 9.56
C PHE A 166 3.57 -7.74 9.72
N ASP A 167 2.97 -8.11 10.86
CA ASP A 167 2.41 -9.44 11.13
C ASP A 167 0.88 -9.36 11.10
N CYS A 168 0.23 -10.24 10.35
CA CYS A 168 -1.22 -10.19 10.20
C CYS A 168 -1.90 -10.77 11.45
N LEU A 169 -2.70 -9.93 12.12
CA LEU A 169 -3.47 -10.30 13.30
C LEU A 169 -4.99 -10.21 13.04
N CYS A 170 -5.41 -10.42 11.78
CA CYS A 170 -6.84 -10.52 11.47
C CYS A 170 -7.48 -11.72 12.19
N GLU A 171 -8.80 -11.71 12.33
CA GLU A 171 -9.61 -12.75 12.99
C GLU A 171 -9.16 -14.17 12.60
N ARG A 172 -9.12 -14.47 11.29
CA ARG A 172 -8.66 -15.76 10.76
C ARG A 172 -7.25 -16.14 11.23
N CYS A 173 -6.30 -15.19 11.23
CA CYS A 173 -4.94 -15.46 11.68
C CYS A 173 -4.88 -15.80 13.17
N VAL A 174 -5.60 -15.04 14.00
CA VAL A 174 -5.62 -15.23 15.45
C VAL A 174 -6.25 -16.57 15.81
N GLU A 175 -7.37 -16.92 15.19
CA GLU A 175 -8.02 -18.22 15.37
C GLU A 175 -7.09 -19.39 15.00
N GLU A 176 -6.47 -19.36 13.82
CA GLU A 176 -5.55 -20.40 13.38
C GLU A 176 -4.30 -20.51 14.27
N MET A 177 -3.76 -19.38 14.78
CA MET A 177 -2.65 -19.38 15.74
C MET A 177 -3.05 -20.05 17.07
N ASN A 178 -4.23 -19.71 17.60
CA ASN A 178 -4.73 -20.29 18.85
C ASN A 178 -4.94 -21.81 18.72
N LEU A 179 -5.51 -22.26 17.60
CA LEU A 179 -5.68 -23.69 17.31
C LEU A 179 -4.35 -24.44 17.21
N LYS A 180 -3.30 -23.82 16.65
CA LYS A 180 -1.95 -24.41 16.62
C LYS A 180 -1.33 -24.49 18.01
N ASN A 181 -1.51 -23.47 18.84
CA ASN A 181 -0.97 -23.44 20.20
C ASN A 181 -1.68 -24.45 21.11
N ALA A 182 -2.98 -24.66 20.96
CA ALA A 182 -3.73 -25.67 21.73
C ALA A 182 -3.39 -27.13 21.36
N LYS A 183 -2.70 -27.35 20.23
CA LYS A 183 -2.26 -28.67 19.76
C LYS A 183 -0.79 -28.98 20.08
N LYS A 184 -0.06 -28.04 20.67
CA LYS A 184 1.31 -28.22 21.18
C LYS A 184 1.27 -28.55 22.66
#